data_AF-A0A964GH44-F1
#
_entry.id   AF-A0A964GH44-F1
#
_cell.length_a   1.000
_cell.length_b   1.000
_cell.length_c   1.000
_cell.angle_alpha   90.00
_cell.angle_beta   90.00
_cell.angle_gamma   90.00
#
_symmetry.space_group_name_H-M   'P 1'
#
loop_
_entity.id
_entity.type
_entity.pdbx_description
1 polymer ?
#
loop_
_entity_poly.entity_id
_entity_poly.type
_entity_poly.pdbx_seq_one_letter_code
_entity_poly.pdbx_strand_id
1 'polypeptide(L)' 'MINKIKLVIDGVESRSEVARWAFAIYEDDDLRIADKVVLKYLELLGALDLHGVDREYLYTEEDLNHWLNSIKTEDIP' A
#
# COMPACT_ATOMS: atom_id res chain seq x y z
N MET A 1 -4.38 5.50 -3.20
CA MET A 1 -3.42 4.90 -2.22
C MET A 1 -3.54 5.51 -0.83
N ILE A 2 -3.34 6.82 -0.62
CA ILE A 2 -3.43 7.46 0.71
C ILE A 2 -4.71 7.04 1.47
N ASN A 3 -5.87 7.10 0.80
CA ASN A 3 -7.13 6.70 1.44
C ASN A 3 -7.16 5.21 1.83
N LYS A 4 -6.59 4.33 1.01
CA LYS A 4 -6.52 2.89 1.28
C LYS A 4 -5.65 2.59 2.51
N ILE A 5 -4.52 3.29 2.65
CA ILE A 5 -3.66 3.15 3.84
C ILE A 5 -4.39 3.63 5.10
N LYS A 6 -5.11 4.76 5.04
CA LYS A 6 -5.92 5.25 6.16
C LYS A 6 -7.00 4.27 6.58
N LEU A 7 -7.76 3.73 5.63
CA LEU A 7 -8.83 2.77 5.93
C LEU A 7 -8.31 1.47 6.57
N VAL A 8 -7.09 1.05 6.27
CA VAL A 8 -6.44 -0.09 6.94
C VAL A 8 -6.05 0.27 8.37
N ILE A 9 -5.44 1.44 8.58
CA ILE A 9 -5.06 1.91 9.93
C ILE A 9 -6.30 2.07 10.80
N ASP A 10 -7.40 2.59 10.25
CA ASP A 10 -8.66 2.79 10.96
C ASP A 10 -9.44 1.47 11.18
N GLY A 11 -8.94 0.34 10.66
CA GLY A 11 -9.58 -0.97 10.77
C GLY A 11 -10.89 -1.12 9.97
N VAL A 12 -11.14 -0.22 9.01
CA VAL A 12 -12.35 -0.20 8.18
C VAL A 12 -12.22 -1.15 6.98
N GLU A 13 -11.03 -1.18 6.35
CA GLU A 13 -10.70 -2.17 5.31
C GLU A 13 -9.66 -3.14 5.84
N SER A 14 -9.78 -4.41 5.48
CA SER A 14 -8.78 -5.41 5.85
C SER A 14 -7.52 -5.31 4.99
N ARG A 15 -6.39 -5.76 5.53
CA ARG A 15 -5.11 -5.80 4.81
C ARG A 15 -5.18 -6.64 3.53
N SER A 16 -5.90 -7.77 3.56
CA SER A 16 -6.10 -8.65 2.41
C SER A 16 -6.94 -8.00 1.30
N GLU A 17 -7.95 -7.21 1.64
CA GLU A 17 -8.75 -6.46 0.66
C GLU A 17 -7.91 -5.38 -0.03
N VAL A 18 -7.11 -4.63 0.73
CA VAL A 18 -6.22 -3.61 0.16
C VAL A 18 -5.10 -4.24 -0.67
N ALA A 19 -4.54 -5.36 -0.22
CA ALA A 19 -3.55 -6.11 -0.99
C ALA A 19 -4.09 -6.57 -2.35
N ARG A 20 -5.29 -7.17 -2.36
CA ARG A 20 -5.97 -7.58 -3.60
C ARG A 20 -6.25 -6.40 -4.52
N TRP A 21 -6.71 -5.28 -3.96
CA TRP A 21 -6.96 -4.05 -4.72
C TRP A 21 -5.68 -3.51 -5.37
N ALA A 22 -4.58 -3.46 -4.63
CA ALA A 22 -3.31 -2.95 -5.14
C ALA A 22 -2.73 -3.87 -6.22
N PHE A 23 -2.80 -5.19 -6.00
CA PHE A 23 -2.34 -6.19 -6.96
C PHE A 23 -3.14 -6.13 -8.26
N ALA A 24 -4.46 -5.98 -8.19
CA ALA A 24 -5.33 -5.86 -9.37
C ALA A 24 -5.00 -4.63 -10.23
N ILE A 25 -4.51 -3.53 -9.62
CA ILE A 25 -4.06 -2.35 -10.37
C ILE A 25 -2.66 -2.57 -10.94
N TYR A 26 -1.78 -3.22 -10.18
CA TYR A 26 -0.39 -3.47 -10.60
C TYR A 26 -0.29 -4.44 -11.77
N GLU A 27 -1.14 -5.47 -11.82
CA GLU A 27 -1.21 -6.44 -12.93
C GLU A 27 -2.08 -5.99 -14.11
N ASP A 28 -2.73 -4.84 -14.02
CA ASP A 28 -3.55 -4.31 -15.11
C ASP A 28 -2.67 -3.70 -16.21
N ASP A 29 -2.36 -4.50 -17.22
CA ASP A 29 -1.55 -4.10 -18.38
C ASP A 29 -2.17 -2.93 -19.20
N ASP A 30 -3.48 -2.68 -19.07
CA ASP A 30 -4.15 -1.53 -19.71
C ASP A 30 -3.87 -0.23 -18.93
N LEU A 31 -3.67 -0.32 -17.60
CA LEU A 31 -3.23 0.79 -16.77
C LEU A 31 -1.73 1.01 -16.91
N ARG A 32 -1.34 1.79 -17.92
CA ARG A 32 0.05 2.25 -18.10
C ARG A 32 0.46 3.27 -17.03
N ILE A 33 0.83 2.79 -15.86
CA ILE A 33 1.36 3.60 -14.76
C ILE A 33 2.86 3.83 -14.98
N ALA A 34 3.24 5.03 -15.44
CA ALA A 34 4.64 5.41 -15.63
C ALA A 34 5.31 5.94 -14.35
N ASP A 35 4.50 6.33 -13.36
CA ASP A 35 4.99 6.90 -12.12
C ASP A 35 5.58 5.81 -11.21
N LYS A 36 6.90 5.88 -11.01
CA LYS A 36 7.65 4.92 -10.20
C LYS A 36 7.29 4.97 -8.72
N VAL A 37 6.87 6.13 -8.22
CA VAL A 37 6.41 6.29 -6.83
C VAL A 37 5.09 5.53 -6.68
N VAL A 38 4.16 5.72 -7.62
CA VAL A 38 2.89 4.99 -7.63
C VAL A 38 3.11 3.47 -7.71
N LEU A 39 3.96 3.00 -8.63
CA LEU A 39 4.27 1.57 -8.77
C LEU A 39 4.86 0.98 -7.49
N LYS A 40 5.82 1.67 -6.86
CA LYS A 40 6.43 1.25 -5.60
C LYS A 40 5.39 1.07 -4.49
N TYR A 41 4.48 2.02 -4.32
CA TYR A 41 3.46 1.90 -3.27
C TYR A 41 2.37 0.87 -3.63
N LEU A 42 2.07 0.64 -4.90
CA LEU A 42 1.20 -0.49 -5.29
C LEU A 42 1.83 -1.85 -4.95
N GLU A 43 3.12 -2.02 -5.21
CA GLU A 43 3.84 -3.25 -4.84
C GLU A 43 3.84 -3.47 -3.31
N LEU A 44 4.17 -2.43 -2.54
CA LEU A 44 4.14 -2.49 -1.07
C LEU A 44 2.75 -2.80 -0.53
N LEU A 45 1.71 -2.19 -1.10
CA LEU A 45 0.33 -2.45 -0.71
C LEU A 45 -0.13 -3.84 -1.13
N GLY A 46 0.31 -4.35 -2.28
CA GLY A 46 0.05 -5.73 -2.71
C GLY A 46 0.63 -6.77 -1.74
N ALA A 47 1.69 -6.41 -1.03
CA ALA A 47 2.34 -7.26 -0.02
C ALA A 47 1.80 -7.03 1.41
N LEU A 48 0.73 -6.25 1.59
CA LEU A 48 0.24 -5.85 2.93
C LEU A 48 -0.33 -7.01 3.76
N ASP A 49 -0.76 -8.07 3.08
CA ASP A 49 -1.32 -9.30 3.67
C ASP A 49 -0.26 -10.39 3.94
N LEU A 50 1.01 -10.12 3.62
CA LEU A 50 2.08 -11.09 3.90
C LEU A 50 2.36 -11.16 5.40
N HIS A 51 2.46 -12.38 5.93
CA HIS A 51 2.90 -12.62 7.30
C HIS A 51 4.42 -12.46 7.41
N GLY A 52 4.90 -11.96 8.55
CA GLY A 52 6.33 -11.98 8.86
C GLY A 52 6.73 -13.31 9.51
N VAL A 53 8.05 -13.51 9.68
CA VAL A 53 8.58 -14.74 10.32
C VAL A 53 8.10 -14.87 11.77
N ASP A 54 8.17 -13.77 12.53
CA ASP A 54 7.81 -13.72 13.96
C ASP A 54 6.69 -12.71 14.27
N ARG A 55 5.90 -12.34 13.26
CA ARG A 55 4.85 -11.31 13.38
C ARG A 55 3.67 -11.59 12.48
N GLU A 56 2.49 -11.19 12.93
CA GLU A 56 1.24 -11.39 12.19
C GLU A 56 1.28 -10.75 10.80
N TYR A 57 1.95 -9.62 10.62
CA TYR A 57 2.12 -9.01 9.30
C TYR A 57 3.54 -8.53 9.06
N LEU A 58 4.00 -8.63 7.81
CA LEU A 58 5.31 -8.18 7.35
C LEU A 58 5.49 -6.68 7.59
N TYR A 59 4.44 -5.89 7.35
CA TYR A 59 4.41 -4.45 7.55
C TYR A 59 3.53 -4.08 8.74
N THR A 60 4.04 -3.24 9.62
CA THR A 60 3.37 -2.76 10.84
C THR A 60 2.61 -1.46 10.60
N GLU A 61 1.73 -1.07 11.51
CA GLU A 61 1.08 0.25 11.43
C GLU A 61 2.06 1.42 11.38
N GLU A 62 3.25 1.28 11.99
CA GLU A 62 4.32 2.28 11.89
C GLU A 62 4.81 2.43 10.44
N ASP A 63 4.99 1.32 9.72
CA ASP A 63 5.36 1.34 8.30
C ASP A 63 4.28 2.03 7.46
N LEU A 64 3.00 1.72 7.70
CA LEU A 64 1.88 2.36 7.01
C LEU A 64 1.85 3.88 7.25
N ASN A 65 2.06 4.31 8.50
CA ASN A 65 2.15 5.73 8.86
C ASN A 65 3.37 6.41 8.21
N HIS A 66 4.50 5.72 8.15
CA HIS A 66 5.68 6.20 7.45
C HIS A 66 5.39 6.42 5.96
N TRP A 67 4.75 5.46 5.29
CA TRP A 67 4.36 5.58 3.88
C TRP A 67 3.41 6.75 3.64
N LEU A 68 2.42 6.95 4.51
CA LEU A 68 1.51 8.11 4.42
C LEU A 68 2.25 9.44 4.46
N ASN A 69 3.29 9.55 5.29
CA ASN A 69 4.09 10.76 5.38
C ASN A 69 4.98 10.93 4.15
N SER A 70 5.64 9.86 3.72
CA SER A 70 6.50 9.86 2.53
C SER A 70 5.74 10.25 1.26
N ILE A 71 4.55 9.69 1.03
CA ILE A 71 3.70 10.06 -0.11
C ILE A 71 3.36 11.56 -0.07
N LYS A 72 2.96 12.10 1.09
CA LYS A 72 2.62 13.52 1.21
C LYS A 72 3.81 14.46 0.99
N THR A 73 5.02 14.03 1.32
CA THR A 73 6.25 14.81 1.10
C THR A 73 6.83 14.66 -0.30
N GLU A 74 6.52 13.57 -1.00
CA GLU A 74 6.88 13.37 -2.41
C GLU A 74 5.89 14.08 -3.35
N ASP A 75 4.72 14.50 -2.85
CA ASP A 75 3.68 15.29 -3.51
C ASP A 75 3.91 16.82 -3.40
N ILE A 76 5.16 17.26 -3.20
CA ILE A 76 5.51 18.69 -3.26
C ILE A 76 5.59 19.09 -4.75
N PRO A 77 4.76 20.05 -5.21
CA PRO A 77 4.71 20.47 -6.61
C PRO A 77 6.01 21.10 -7.13
#